data_AF-A0A9P0BL13-F1
#
_entry.id   AF-A0A9P0BL13-F1
#
_cell.length_a   1.000
_cell.length_b   1.000
_cell.length_c   1.000
_cell.angle_alpha   90.00
_cell.angle_beta   90.00
_cell.angle_gamma   90.00
#
_symmetry.space_group_name_H-M   'P 1'
#
loop_
_entity.id
_entity.type
_entity.pdbx_description
1 polymer ?
#
loop_
_entity_poly.entity_id
_entity_poly.type
_entity_poly.pdbx_seq_one_letter_code
_entity_poly.pdbx_strand_id
1 'polypeptide(L)'
;MGNKKPPSKQMKSGRITKNPYLNFMRDFRRNHGGMNIIDLTKQGAEMWRNMTEKQKAPYFAQAKQAPRRYNRHKRRRRHRSYSSSDEEKPRRHKRRKPSRRIEKENSPPIKENPEPQERDELETTENNL
;
A
#
# COMPACT_ATOMS: atom_id res chain seq x y z
N MET A 1 27.33 -34.75 -3.57
CA MET A 1 27.53 -33.29 -3.49
C MET A 1 26.22 -32.60 -3.87
N GLY A 2 25.40 -32.20 -2.90
CA GLY A 2 24.06 -31.64 -3.15
C GLY A 2 24.13 -30.23 -3.73
N ASN A 3 23.49 -30.02 -4.89
CA ASN A 3 23.42 -28.74 -5.60
C ASN A 3 22.77 -27.66 -4.71
N LYS A 4 23.59 -26.77 -4.14
CA LYS A 4 23.12 -25.59 -3.42
C LYS A 4 22.51 -24.63 -4.46
N LYS A 5 21.18 -24.52 -4.47
CA LYS A 5 20.48 -23.47 -5.24
C LYS A 5 21.09 -22.11 -4.86
N PRO A 6 21.41 -21.24 -5.83
CA PRO A 6 22.02 -19.95 -5.54
C PRO A 6 21.08 -19.14 -4.63
N PRO A 7 21.62 -18.27 -3.74
CA PRO A 7 20.78 -17.41 -2.91
C PRO A 7 19.87 -16.63 -3.84
N SER A 8 18.55 -16.75 -3.62
CA SER A 8 17.54 -16.12 -4.45
C SER A 8 17.89 -14.64 -4.59
N LYS A 9 17.95 -14.13 -5.84
CA LYS A 9 18.17 -12.70 -6.11
C LYS A 9 17.18 -11.93 -5.24
N GLN A 10 17.68 -11.29 -4.17
CA GLN A 10 16.86 -10.54 -3.23
C GLN A 10 15.94 -9.63 -4.06
N MET A 11 14.63 -9.86 -3.96
CA MET A 11 13.67 -9.08 -4.74
C MET A 11 13.86 -7.62 -4.37
N LYS A 12 14.32 -6.79 -5.31
CA LYS A 12 14.56 -5.37 -5.07
C LYS A 12 13.28 -4.77 -4.49
N SER A 13 13.33 -4.45 -3.21
CA SER A 13 12.20 -3.88 -2.51
C SER A 13 12.03 -2.45 -3.04
N GLY A 14 10.80 -2.05 -3.35
CA GLY A 14 10.54 -0.77 -4.00
C GLY A 14 11.00 0.42 -3.14
N ARG A 15 10.97 1.62 -3.71
CA ARG A 15 11.28 2.85 -2.96
C ARG A 15 10.35 3.00 -1.76
N ILE A 16 10.87 3.55 -0.65
CA ILE A 16 10.05 4.01 0.48
C ILE A 16 9.03 5.04 -0.02
N THR A 17 7.79 4.87 0.40
CA THR A 17 6.65 5.71 0.02
C THR A 17 6.11 6.49 1.21
N LYS A 18 5.23 7.46 0.94
CA LYS A 18 4.47 8.17 1.97
C LYS A 18 3.30 7.38 2.55
N ASN A 19 3.07 6.15 2.07
CA ASN A 19 2.02 5.29 2.60
C ASN A 19 2.67 4.26 3.55
N PRO A 20 2.35 4.29 4.86
CA PRO A 20 2.93 3.37 5.83
C PRO A 20 2.60 1.91 5.53
N TYR A 21 1.38 1.61 5.07
CA TYR A 21 1.00 0.25 4.69
C TYR A 21 1.85 -0.29 3.53
N LEU A 22 2.14 0.53 2.51
CA LEU A 22 3.00 0.11 1.40
C LEU A 22 4.45 -0.12 1.82
N ASN A 23 4.92 0.62 2.84
CA ASN A 23 6.24 0.41 3.43
C ASN A 23 6.29 -0.91 4.22
N PHE A 24 5.22 -1.22 4.97
CA PHE A 24 5.05 -2.53 5.58
C PHE A 24 5.02 -3.65 4.55
N MET A 25 4.18 -3.55 3.51
CA MET A 25 4.07 -4.58 2.46
C MET A 25 5.40 -4.79 1.73
N ARG A 26 6.22 -3.74 1.64
CA ARG A 26 7.58 -3.84 1.11
C ARG A 26 8.44 -4.77 1.96
N ASP A 27 8.42 -4.59 3.27
CA ASP A 27 9.24 -5.38 4.19
C ASP A 27 8.65 -6.79 4.38
N PHE A 28 7.32 -6.90 4.46
CA PHE A 28 6.59 -8.17 4.47
C PHE A 28 6.95 -9.04 3.26
N ARG A 29 7.05 -8.45 2.07
CA ARG A 29 7.46 -9.16 0.84
C ARG A 29 8.91 -9.64 0.85
N ARG A 30 9.80 -8.96 1.58
CA ARG A 30 11.21 -9.41 1.71
C ARG A 30 11.29 -10.67 2.57
N ASN A 31 10.45 -10.76 3.59
CA ASN A 31 10.45 -11.88 4.54
C ASN A 31 9.69 -13.10 4.00
N HIS A 32 8.73 -12.90 3.10
CA HIS A 32 7.90 -13.97 2.50
C HIS A 32 8.20 -14.18 1.01
N GLY A 33 9.49 -14.14 0.65
CA GLY A 33 9.93 -14.38 -0.72
C GLY A 33 9.47 -15.75 -1.24
N GLY A 34 8.93 -15.80 -2.45
CA GLY A 34 8.48 -17.04 -3.10
C GLY A 34 6.99 -17.35 -2.96
N MET A 35 6.23 -16.61 -2.14
CA MET A 35 4.77 -16.69 -2.13
C MET A 35 4.15 -16.07 -3.39
N ASN A 36 2.98 -16.59 -3.77
CA ASN A 36 2.12 -15.95 -4.76
C ASN A 36 1.73 -14.55 -4.29
N ILE A 37 1.76 -13.57 -5.20
CA ILE A 37 1.45 -12.16 -4.93
C ILE A 37 0.05 -12.01 -4.34
N ILE A 38 -0.92 -12.83 -4.78
CA ILE A 38 -2.30 -12.78 -4.30
C ILE A 38 -2.35 -13.12 -2.81
N ASP A 39 -1.76 -14.24 -2.42
CA ASP A 39 -1.77 -14.71 -1.02
C ASP A 39 -0.95 -13.82 -0.12
N LEU A 40 0.21 -13.35 -0.60
CA LEU A 40 1.03 -12.36 0.08
C LEU A 40 0.25 -11.08 0.39
N THR A 41 -0.58 -10.62 -0.55
CA THR A 41 -1.39 -9.42 -0.37
C THR A 41 -2.50 -9.64 0.65
N LYS A 42 -3.17 -10.81 0.61
CA LYS A 42 -4.21 -11.17 1.57
C LYS A 42 -3.67 -11.24 3.00
N GLN A 43 -2.62 -12.05 3.20
CA GLN A 43 -2.00 -12.25 4.52
C GLN A 43 -1.37 -10.96 5.05
N GLY A 44 -0.69 -10.20 4.19
CA GLY A 44 -0.12 -8.90 4.58
C GLY A 44 -1.20 -7.90 4.99
N ALA A 45 -2.33 -7.85 4.28
CA ALA A 45 -3.44 -6.97 4.63
C ALA A 45 -4.11 -7.36 5.95
N GLU A 46 -4.24 -8.65 6.23
CA GLU A 46 -4.76 -9.16 7.51
C GLU A 46 -3.80 -8.85 8.67
N MET A 47 -2.53 -9.19 8.52
CA MET A 47 -1.49 -8.88 9.51
C MET A 47 -1.44 -7.39 9.81
N TRP A 48 -1.47 -6.53 8.78
CA TRP A 48 -1.49 -5.08 8.99
C TRP A 48 -2.70 -4.61 9.78
N ARG A 49 -3.90 -5.19 9.57
CA ARG A 49 -5.10 -4.83 10.34
C ARG A 49 -4.91 -5.19 11.82
N ASN A 50 -4.37 -6.36 12.10
CA ASN A 50 -4.20 -6.89 13.45
C ASN A 50 -2.98 -6.29 14.21
N MET A 51 -2.06 -5.62 13.51
CA MET A 51 -0.92 -4.97 14.15
C MET A 51 -1.34 -3.80 15.05
N THR A 52 -0.68 -3.70 16.21
CA THR A 52 -0.86 -2.58 17.14
C THR A 52 -0.24 -1.28 16.60
N GLU A 53 -0.64 -0.14 17.14
CA GLU A 53 -0.07 1.15 16.76
C GLU A 53 1.45 1.22 16.98
N LYS A 54 1.93 0.61 18.06
CA LYS A 54 3.37 0.51 18.36
C LYS A 54 4.12 -0.25 17.26
N GLN A 55 3.55 -1.34 16.75
CA GLN A 55 4.13 -2.10 15.64
C GLN A 55 4.05 -1.35 14.31
N LYS A 56 3.03 -0.51 14.12
CA LYS A 56 2.87 0.32 12.91
C LYS A 56 3.73 1.59 12.94
N ALA A 57 4.09 2.08 14.12
CA ALA A 57 4.86 3.30 14.35
C ALA A 57 6.11 3.47 13.45
N PRO A 58 7.00 2.46 13.28
CA PRO A 58 8.14 2.61 12.39
C PRO A 58 7.75 2.91 10.94
N TYR A 59 6.68 2.29 10.44
CA TYR A 59 6.21 2.52 9.06
C TYR A 59 5.57 3.89 8.88
N PHE A 60 4.90 4.41 9.93
CA PHE A 60 4.42 5.79 9.96
C PHE A 60 5.56 6.80 9.97
N ALA A 61 6.62 6.56 10.75
CA ALA A 61 7.82 7.40 10.76
C ALA A 61 8.49 7.43 9.38
N GLN A 62 8.67 6.26 8.75
CA GLN A 62 9.19 6.16 7.38
C GLN A 62 8.32 6.92 6.37
N ALA A 63 7.00 6.79 6.49
CA ALA A 63 6.05 7.47 5.61
C ALA A 63 6.13 9.01 5.73
N LYS A 64 6.30 9.52 6.96
CA LYS A 64 6.49 10.95 7.23
C LYS A 64 7.78 11.48 6.60
N GLN A 65 8.88 10.73 6.73
CA GLN A 65 10.19 11.10 6.19
C GLN A 65 10.32 10.87 4.67
N ALA A 66 9.39 10.14 4.06
CA ALA A 66 9.51 9.78 2.65
C ALA A 66 9.48 11.03 1.74
N PRO A 67 10.42 11.16 0.80
CA PRO A 67 10.51 12.32 -0.08
C PRO A 67 9.26 12.45 -0.97
N ARG A 68 8.75 13.69 -1.12
CA ARG A 68 7.64 13.99 -2.03
C ARG A 68 8.03 13.59 -3.46
N ARG A 69 7.10 12.98 -4.20
CA ARG A 69 7.31 12.77 -5.63
C ARG A 69 7.34 14.14 -6.30
N TYR A 70 8.44 14.47 -6.97
CA TYR A 70 8.44 15.59 -7.90
C TYR A 70 7.40 15.30 -9.00
N ASN A 71 6.43 16.19 -9.15
CA ASN A 71 5.31 15.98 -10.04
C ASN A 71 5.80 15.96 -11.49
N ARG A 72 5.97 14.76 -12.08
CA ARG A 72 6.50 14.57 -13.46
C ARG A 72 5.68 15.33 -14.50
N HIS A 73 4.42 15.68 -14.18
CA HIS A 73 3.57 16.55 -14.99
C HIS A 73 4.18 17.95 -15.24
N LYS A 74 4.94 18.52 -14.30
CA LYS A 74 5.62 19.81 -14.49
C LYS A 74 6.69 19.76 -15.60
N ARG A 75 7.39 18.62 -15.77
CA ARG A 75 8.40 18.47 -16.84
C ARG A 75 7.78 18.43 -18.24
N ARG A 76 6.59 17.83 -18.38
CA ARG A 76 5.93 17.73 -19.70
C ARG A 76 5.44 19.07 -20.22
N ARG A 77 5.02 20.00 -19.35
CA ARG A 77 4.61 21.35 -19.76
C ARG A 77 5.77 22.15 -20.36
N ARG A 78 6.98 22.07 -19.77
CA ARG A 78 8.16 22.79 -20.25
C ARG A 78 8.63 22.36 -21.65
N HIS A 79 8.42 21.11 -22.04
CA HIS A 79 8.78 20.63 -23.38
C HIS A 79 7.67 20.80 -24.42
N ARG A 80 6.43 21.09 -24.01
CA ARG A 80 5.31 21.27 -24.96
C ARG A 80 5.23 22.68 -25.52
N SER A 81 5.70 23.69 -24.79
CA SER A 81 5.70 25.08 -25.26
C SER A 81 6.76 25.38 -26.33
N TYR A 82 7.80 24.55 -26.45
CA TYR A 82 8.84 24.71 -27.50
C TYR A 82 8.54 23.95 -28.80
N SER A 83 7.60 22.99 -28.76
CA SER A 83 7.24 22.14 -29.90
C SER A 83 5.94 22.59 -30.60
N SER A 84 5.42 23.78 -30.28
CA SER A 84 4.14 24.25 -30.78
C SER A 84 4.24 25.11 -32.06
N SER A 85 5.41 25.16 -32.70
CA SER A 85 5.62 25.97 -33.90
C SER A 85 5.72 25.17 -35.21
N ASP A 86 5.65 23.84 -35.20
CA ASP A 86 5.57 23.09 -36.47
C ASP A 86 4.82 21.76 -36.30
N GLU A 87 3.96 21.49 -37.29
CA GLU A 87 3.29 20.23 -37.59
C GLU A 87 2.05 19.83 -36.77
N GLU A 88 0.88 20.22 -37.29
CA GLU A 88 -0.42 19.60 -37.05
C GLU A 88 -0.40 18.09 -37.41
N LYS A 89 -0.09 17.24 -36.43
CA LYS A 89 -0.34 15.79 -36.57
C LYS A 89 -1.79 15.44 -36.20
N PRO A 90 -2.51 14.65 -37.01
CA PRO A 90 -3.93 14.40 -36.83
C PRO A 90 -4.21 13.72 -35.49
N ARG A 91 -5.17 14.28 -34.75
CA ARG A 91 -5.61 13.79 -33.44
C ARG A 91 -6.17 12.37 -33.57
N ARG A 92 -5.37 11.34 -33.28
CA ARG A 92 -5.84 9.96 -33.11
C ARG A 92 -6.91 9.95 -32.00
N HIS A 93 -8.18 9.96 -32.40
CA HIS A 93 -9.31 9.82 -31.49
C HIS A 93 -9.25 8.41 -30.91
N LYS A 94 -8.64 8.28 -29.72
CA LYS A 94 -8.77 7.06 -28.91
C LYS A 94 -10.27 6.90 -28.62
N ARG A 95 -10.94 6.07 -29.41
CA ARG A 95 -12.29 5.58 -29.11
C ARG A 95 -12.26 5.06 -27.68
N ARG A 96 -12.92 5.77 -26.76
CA ARG A 96 -13.15 5.28 -25.41
C ARG A 96 -14.07 4.08 -25.56
N LYS A 97 -13.60 2.88 -25.19
CA LYS A 97 -14.53 1.75 -25.04
C LYS A 97 -15.54 2.13 -23.95
N PRO A 98 -16.85 1.95 -24.17
CA PRO A 98 -17.83 2.23 -23.14
C PRO A 98 -17.57 1.33 -21.93
N SER A 99 -17.56 1.95 -20.75
CA SER A 99 -17.47 1.25 -19.47
C SER A 99 -18.71 0.38 -19.31
N ARG A 100 -18.56 -0.95 -19.22
CA ARG A 100 -19.61 -1.79 -18.66
C ARG A 100 -19.76 -1.38 -17.19
N ARG A 101 -20.83 -0.66 -16.87
CA ARG A 101 -21.29 -0.46 -15.50
C ARG A 101 -21.64 -1.85 -14.98
N ILE A 102 -20.80 -2.43 -14.13
CA ILE A 102 -21.16 -3.62 -13.36
C ILE A 102 -22.15 -3.12 -12.31
N GLU A 103 -23.40 -3.56 -12.43
CA GLU A 103 -24.46 -3.32 -11.47
C GLU A 103 -24.01 -3.86 -10.11
N LYS A 104 -24.01 -2.97 -9.12
CA LYS A 104 -23.86 -3.32 -7.72
C LYS A 104 -25.19 -3.92 -7.26
N GLU A 105 -25.35 -5.22 -7.40
CA GLU A 105 -26.21 -5.97 -6.51
C GLU A 105 -25.45 -7.18 -6.01
N ASN A 106 -25.52 -7.40 -4.70
CA ASN A 106 -24.81 -8.41 -3.91
C ASN A 106 -23.40 -8.00 -3.44
N SER A 107 -23.33 -6.88 -2.73
CA SER A 107 -22.31 -6.76 -1.66
C SER A 107 -22.69 -7.74 -0.55
N PRO A 108 -21.78 -8.62 -0.09
CA PRO A 108 -22.01 -9.41 1.10
C PRO A 108 -22.16 -8.49 2.34
N PRO A 109 -22.97 -8.88 3.34
CA PRO A 109 -23.23 -8.04 4.50
C PRO A 109 -21.91 -7.66 5.19
N ILE A 110 -21.80 -6.37 5.49
CA ILE A 110 -20.77 -5.80 6.35
C ILE A 110 -20.94 -6.51 7.68
N LYS A 111 -20.05 -7.45 8.01
CA LYS A 111 -20.00 -8.00 9.36
C LYS A 111 -19.72 -6.83 10.29
N GLU A 112 -20.71 -6.56 11.14
CA GLU A 112 -20.65 -5.56 12.18
C GLU A 112 -19.35 -5.70 12.95
N ASN A 113 -18.73 -4.54 13.12
CA ASN A 113 -17.60 -4.32 14.00
C ASN A 113 -17.91 -4.96 15.36
N PRO A 114 -17.09 -5.86 15.92
CA PRO A 114 -17.26 -6.22 17.31
C PRO A 114 -17.08 -4.94 18.13
N GLU A 115 -18.17 -4.58 18.78
CA GLU A 115 -18.30 -3.58 19.82
C GLU A 115 -17.04 -3.53 20.70
N PRO A 116 -16.47 -2.35 20.98
CA PRO A 116 -15.41 -2.23 21.96
C PRO A 116 -16.00 -2.61 23.31
N GLN A 117 -15.71 -3.83 23.78
CA GLN A 117 -16.05 -4.22 25.14
C GLN A 117 -15.45 -3.21 26.11
N GLU A 118 -16.34 -2.72 26.97
CA GLU A 118 -16.12 -1.67 27.94
C GLU A 118 -14.85 -1.95 28.75
N ARG A 119 -14.03 -0.90 28.89
CA ARG A 119 -12.99 -0.87 29.91
C ARG A 119 -13.73 -0.64 31.21
N ASP A 120 -13.85 -1.68 32.03
CA ASP A 120 -14.23 -1.49 33.42
C ASP A 120 -13.15 -0.64 34.11
N GLU A 121 -13.53 0.61 34.38
CA GLU A 121 -12.84 1.52 35.27
C GLU A 121 -13.16 1.10 36.73
N LEU A 122 -12.09 0.85 37.48
CA LEU A 122 -11.92 1.16 38.91
C LEU A 122 -12.73 0.37 39.94
N GLU A 123 -12.01 -0.44 40.73
CA GLU A 123 -12.16 -0.37 42.18
C GLU A 123 -10.79 -0.13 42.83
N THR A 124 -10.59 1.12 43.26
CA THR A 124 -9.70 1.49 44.35
C THR A 124 -10.21 0.91 45.65
N THR A 125 -9.38 0.18 46.40
CA THR A 125 -9.23 0.27 47.87
C THR A 125 -8.06 -0.62 48.27
N GLU A 126 -7.00 0.00 48.79
CA GLU A 126 -6.61 -0.12 50.20
C GLU A 126 -6.27 -1.56 50.62
N ASN A 127 -4.99 -1.83 50.86
CA ASN A 127 -4.54 -2.24 52.20
C ASN A 127 -3.01 -2.18 52.28
N ASN A 128 -2.55 -1.18 53.05
CA ASN A 128 -1.26 -1.21 53.73
C ASN A 128 -1.26 -2.40 54.70
N LEU A 129 -0.21 -3.22 54.62
CA LEU A 129 0.55 -3.75 55.77
C LEU A 129 1.86 -4.35 55.26
#